data_AF-A0A1C3XKE5-F1
#
_entry.id   AF-A0A1C3XKE5-F1
#
_cell.length_a   1.000
_cell.length_b   1.000
_cell.length_c   1.000
_cell.angle_alpha   90.00
_cell.angle_beta   90.00
_cell.angle_gamma   90.00
#
_symmetry.space_group_name_H-M   'P 1'
#
loop_
_entity.id
_entity.type
_entity.pdbx_description
1 polymer ?
#
loop_
_entity_poly.entity_id
_entity_poly.type
_entity_poly.pdbx_seq_one_letter_code
_entity_poly.pdbx_strand_id
1 'polypeptide(L)'
;MKHVPIVGKFFVVVGMFGLVALGLSLYETRELFRIDAAYTDLLTKNAAAALHLAQSNRSLQTARANIGDMIMARSKDGRVRAEESLKEAQESFVASMDLAIAALPAQADLPPLKTDGFAILTTTCGAAIAVGRTADSEASIAMVQQLFLSMCQPAFAAISPRFQWRQPR
;
A
#
# COMPACT_ATOMS: atom_id res chain seq x y z
N MET A 1 -23.64 -70.55 -14.62
CA MET A 1 -22.48 -69.68 -14.96
C MET A 1 -21.43 -69.92 -13.88
N LYS A 2 -20.44 -70.75 -14.19
CA LYS A 2 -19.63 -71.55 -13.25
C LYS A 2 -18.26 -70.89 -13.00
N HIS A 3 -17.96 -70.69 -11.72
CA HIS A 3 -16.64 -70.53 -11.08
C HIS A 3 -15.72 -69.43 -11.64
N VAL A 4 -16.03 -68.15 -11.37
CA VAL A 4 -14.92 -67.20 -11.16
C VAL A 4 -14.14 -67.71 -9.95
N PRO A 5 -12.84 -68.05 -10.09
CA PRO A 5 -12.05 -68.53 -8.96
C PRO A 5 -12.07 -67.48 -7.84
N ILE A 6 -12.07 -67.94 -6.58
CA ILE A 6 -12.06 -67.06 -5.39
C ILE A 6 -10.97 -65.98 -5.50
N VAL A 7 -9.84 -66.33 -6.12
CA VAL A 7 -8.73 -65.43 -6.45
C VAL A 7 -9.17 -64.22 -7.31
N GLY A 8 -10.03 -64.42 -8.31
CA GLY A 8 -10.53 -63.35 -9.17
C GLY A 8 -11.41 -62.33 -8.44
N LYS A 9 -12.21 -62.78 -7.46
CA LYS A 9 -13.01 -61.87 -6.62
C LYS A 9 -12.12 -60.96 -5.75
N PHE A 10 -11.03 -61.51 -5.21
CA PHE A 10 -10.05 -60.73 -4.44
C PHE A 10 -9.35 -59.67 -5.30
N PHE A 11 -8.92 -60.02 -6.52
CA PHE A 11 -8.28 -59.06 -7.42
C PHE A 11 -9.20 -57.90 -7.83
N VAL A 12 -10.51 -58.15 -8.02
CA VAL A 12 -11.47 -57.08 -8.33
C VAL A 12 -11.63 -56.11 -7.17
N VAL A 13 -11.74 -56.61 -5.93
CA VAL A 13 -11.87 -55.75 -4.74
C VAL A 13 -10.59 -54.94 -4.53
N VAL A 14 -9.41 -55.57 -4.61
CA VAL A 14 -8.12 -54.88 -4.47
C VAL A 14 -7.92 -53.83 -5.57
N GLY A 15 -8.27 -54.16 -6.81
CA GLY A 15 -8.20 -53.21 -7.94
C GLY A 15 -9.14 -52.02 -7.76
N MET A 16 -10.36 -52.24 -7.27
CA MET A 16 -11.31 -51.16 -6.97
C MET A 16 -10.79 -50.26 -5.85
N PHE A 17 -10.26 -50.84 -4.77
CA PHE A 17 -9.64 -50.07 -3.69
C PHE A 17 -8.43 -49.26 -4.17
N GLY A 18 -7.58 -49.85 -5.02
CA GLY A 18 -6.44 -49.14 -5.63
C GLY A 18 -6.86 -47.97 -6.52
N LEU A 19 -7.90 -48.15 -7.34
CA LEU A 19 -8.46 -47.09 -8.17
C LEU A 19 -9.07 -45.96 -7.34
N VAL A 20 -9.82 -46.30 -6.28
CA VAL A 20 -10.39 -45.31 -5.37
C VAL A 20 -9.29 -44.53 -4.65
N ALA A 21 -8.25 -45.21 -4.16
CA ALA A 21 -7.11 -44.58 -3.51
C ALA A 21 -6.34 -43.63 -4.47
N LEU A 22 -6.11 -44.05 -5.72
CA LEU A 22 -5.52 -43.18 -6.75
C LEU A 22 -6.40 -41.98 -7.09
N GLY A 23 -7.71 -42.18 -7.21
CA GLY A 23 -8.67 -41.11 -7.47
C GLY A 23 -8.71 -40.07 -6.36
N LEU A 24 -8.76 -40.52 -5.10
CA LEU A 24 -8.70 -39.67 -3.92
C LEU A 24 -7.38 -38.89 -3.87
N SER A 25 -6.24 -39.57 -4.02
CA SER A 25 -4.93 -38.91 -3.98
C SER A 25 -4.78 -37.84 -5.08
N LEU A 26 -5.26 -38.11 -6.30
CA LEU A 26 -5.27 -37.12 -7.39
C LEU A 26 -6.18 -35.92 -7.09
N TYR A 27 -7.35 -36.17 -6.51
CA TYR A 27 -8.29 -35.12 -6.12
C TYR A 27 -7.72 -34.25 -4.99
N GLU A 28 -7.24 -34.88 -3.92
CA GLU A 28 -6.60 -34.21 -2.78
C GLU A 28 -5.41 -33.37 -3.21
N THR A 29 -4.54 -33.92 -4.07
CA THR A 29 -3.37 -33.20 -4.59
C THR A 29 -3.78 -31.97 -5.39
N ARG A 30 -4.79 -32.08 -6.26
CA ARG A 30 -5.30 -30.94 -7.04
C ARG A 30 -5.90 -29.85 -6.14
N GLU A 31 -6.66 -30.26 -5.14
CA GLU A 31 -7.29 -29.32 -4.23
C GLU A 31 -6.26 -28.62 -3.33
N LEU A 32 -5.23 -29.35 -2.89
CA LEU A 32 -4.09 -28.80 -2.15
C LEU A 32 -3.37 -27.73 -2.96
N PHE A 33 -3.06 -28.00 -4.24
CA PHE A 33 -2.43 -27.01 -5.13
C PHE A 33 -3.32 -25.79 -5.39
N ARG A 34 -4.64 -25.97 -5.49
CA ARG A 34 -5.58 -24.85 -5.66
C ARG A 34 -5.58 -23.94 -4.44
N ILE A 35 -5.57 -24.54 -3.25
CA ILE A 35 -5.53 -23.81 -1.98
C ILE A 35 -4.19 -23.09 -1.85
N ASP A 36 -3.07 -23.76 -2.09
CA ASP A 36 -1.73 -23.19 -2.02
C ASP A 36 -1.56 -21.98 -2.97
N ALA A 37 -2.05 -22.11 -4.21
CA ALA A 37 -2.04 -21.01 -5.17
C ALA A 37 -2.87 -19.81 -4.70
N ALA A 38 -4.04 -20.05 -4.10
CA ALA A 38 -4.88 -18.99 -3.56
C ALA A 38 -4.23 -18.29 -2.35
N TYR A 39 -3.61 -19.04 -1.44
CA TYR A 39 -2.88 -18.46 -0.30
C TYR A 39 -1.66 -17.67 -0.76
N THR A 40 -0.90 -18.20 -1.71
CA THR A 40 0.26 -17.53 -2.29
C THR A 40 -0.14 -16.23 -2.98
N ASP A 41 -1.24 -16.23 -3.75
CA ASP A 41 -1.77 -15.01 -4.38
C ASP A 41 -2.18 -13.95 -3.36
N LEU A 42 -2.88 -14.35 -2.28
CA LEU A 42 -3.25 -13.45 -1.19
C LEU A 42 -2.02 -12.88 -0.47
N LEU A 43 -1.03 -13.71 -0.15
CA LEU A 43 0.23 -13.29 0.47
C LEU A 43 0.99 -12.31 -0.42
N THR A 44 1.06 -12.59 -1.72
CA THR A 44 1.76 -11.74 -2.69
C THR A 44 1.08 -10.38 -2.83
N LYS A 45 -0.26 -10.35 -2.92
CA LYS A 45 -1.05 -9.11 -2.97
C LYS A 45 -0.93 -8.28 -1.69
N ASN A 46 -1.00 -8.92 -0.52
CA ASN A 46 -0.81 -8.25 0.76
C ASN A 46 0.60 -7.68 0.91
N ALA A 47 1.63 -8.42 0.51
CA ALA A 47 3.01 -7.94 0.53
C ALA A 47 3.21 -6.76 -0.42
N ALA A 48 2.67 -6.83 -1.64
CA ALA A 48 2.70 -5.73 -2.60
C ALA A 48 2.00 -4.48 -2.06
N ALA A 49 0.80 -4.63 -1.50
CA ALA A 49 0.07 -3.51 -0.90
C ALA A 49 0.82 -2.89 0.29
N ALA A 50 1.38 -3.71 1.19
CA ALA A 50 2.18 -3.23 2.31
C ALA A 50 3.43 -2.46 1.85
N LEU A 51 4.11 -2.95 0.81
CA LEU A 51 5.25 -2.27 0.21
C LEU A 51 4.85 -0.91 -0.37
N HIS A 52 3.78 -0.86 -1.15
CA HIS A 52 3.30 0.37 -1.77
C HIS A 52 2.75 1.37 -0.75
N LEU A 53 2.17 0.91 0.36
CA LEU A 53 1.79 1.77 1.49
C LEU A 53 3.00 2.33 2.25
N ALA A 54 4.05 1.54 2.43
CA ALA A 54 5.29 2.03 3.01
C ALA A 54 5.95 3.09 2.12
N GLN A 55 5.93 2.87 0.80
CA GLN A 55 6.41 3.83 -0.19
C GLN A 55 5.58 5.12 -0.18
N SER A 56 4.25 5.03 -0.13
CA SER A 56 3.40 6.23 -0.06
C SER A 56 3.66 7.01 1.23
N ASN A 57 3.79 6.35 2.39
CA ASN A 57 4.17 7.02 3.63
C ASN A 57 5.53 7.71 3.52
N ARG A 58 6.52 7.06 2.88
CA ARG A 58 7.83 7.69 2.63
C ARG A 58 7.69 8.93 1.75
N SER A 59 6.94 8.87 0.66
CA SER A 59 6.66 10.02 -0.21
C SER A 59 5.99 11.15 0.56
N LEU A 60 5.10 10.83 1.49
CA LEU A 60 4.45 11.82 2.36
C LEU A 60 5.44 12.51 3.32
N GLN A 61 6.37 11.76 3.91
CA GLN A 61 7.45 12.34 4.72
C GLN A 61 8.42 13.17 3.87
N THR A 62 8.74 12.73 2.65
CA THR A 62 9.53 13.51 1.68
C THR A 62 8.83 14.83 1.35
N ALA A 63 7.52 14.81 1.10
CA ALA A 63 6.75 16.03 0.86
C ALA A 63 6.81 16.98 2.07
N ARG A 64 6.67 16.46 3.30
CA ARG A 64 6.84 17.25 4.52
C ARG A 64 8.24 17.89 4.61
N ALA A 65 9.28 17.14 4.28
CA ALA A 65 10.65 17.64 4.26
C ALA A 65 10.83 18.74 3.22
N ASN A 66 10.35 18.55 1.99
CA ASN A 66 10.43 19.52 0.91
C ASN A 66 9.65 20.81 1.23
N ILE A 67 8.51 20.70 1.93
CA ILE A 67 7.85 21.88 2.49
C ILE A 67 8.80 22.59 3.44
N GLY A 68 9.41 21.89 4.40
CA GLY A 68 10.41 22.46 5.31
C GLY A 68 11.58 23.14 4.60
N ASP A 69 12.13 22.51 3.55
CA ASP A 69 13.21 23.07 2.75
C ASP A 69 12.80 24.36 2.05
N MET A 70 11.55 24.43 1.54
CA MET A 70 10.98 25.65 0.98
C MET A 70 10.86 26.78 2.03
N ILE A 71 10.53 26.46 3.29
CA ILE A 71 10.48 27.44 4.39
C ILE A 71 11.88 27.96 4.72
N MET A 72 12.88 27.09 4.69
CA MET A 72 14.27 27.43 5.04
C MET A 72 15.03 28.10 3.88
N ALA A 73 14.60 27.88 2.64
CA ALA A 73 15.27 28.40 1.46
C ALA A 73 15.22 29.94 1.41
N ARG A 74 16.41 30.55 1.50
CA ARG A 74 16.60 32.01 1.42
C ARG A 74 16.77 32.52 -0.01
N SER A 75 16.98 31.63 -0.98
CA SER A 75 17.13 31.96 -2.39
C SER A 75 15.91 31.55 -3.20
N LYS A 76 15.60 32.30 -4.27
CA LYS A 76 14.52 31.96 -5.21
C LYS A 76 14.73 30.57 -5.81
N ASP A 77 15.95 30.26 -6.25
CA ASP A 77 16.27 28.96 -6.85
C ASP A 77 16.11 27.80 -5.87
N GLY A 78 16.43 27.99 -4.59
CA GLY A 78 16.23 26.96 -3.57
C GLY A 78 14.75 26.64 -3.37
N ARG A 79 13.89 27.66 -3.44
CA ARG A 79 12.44 27.50 -3.28
C ARG A 79 11.80 26.83 -4.49
N VAL A 80 12.20 27.21 -5.70
CA VAL A 80 11.73 26.57 -6.94
C VAL A 80 12.11 25.09 -6.94
N ARG A 81 13.35 24.75 -6.56
CA ARG A 81 13.78 23.34 -6.42
C ARG A 81 12.96 22.59 -5.37
N ALA A 82 12.75 23.18 -4.19
CA ALA A 82 11.94 22.56 -3.14
C ALA A 82 10.48 22.37 -3.57
N GLU A 83 9.93 23.29 -4.37
CA GLU A 83 8.60 23.18 -4.95
C GLU A 83 8.50 22.07 -5.99
N GLU A 84 9.48 21.95 -6.88
CA GLU A 84 9.57 20.86 -7.86
C GLU A 84 9.65 19.51 -7.15
N SER A 85 10.56 19.35 -6.19
CA SER A 85 10.68 18.13 -5.38
C SER A 85 9.40 17.84 -4.58
N LEU A 86 8.68 18.87 -4.10
CA LEU A 86 7.38 18.68 -3.44
C LEU A 86 6.35 18.11 -4.42
N LYS A 87 6.30 18.60 -5.65
CA LYS A 87 5.40 18.10 -6.68
C LYS A 87 5.71 16.65 -7.05
N GLU A 88 6.99 16.31 -7.23
CA GLU A 88 7.42 14.93 -7.47
C GLU A 88 7.01 13.99 -6.31
N ALA A 89 7.13 14.45 -5.07
CA ALA A 89 6.69 13.69 -3.90
C ALA A 89 5.17 13.50 -3.86
N GLN A 90 4.38 14.50 -4.27
CA GLN A 90 2.92 14.37 -4.40
C GLN A 90 2.52 13.35 -5.46
N GLU A 91 3.14 13.41 -6.64
CA GLU A 91 2.91 12.45 -7.73
C GLU A 91 3.30 11.03 -7.30
N SER A 92 4.46 10.88 -6.65
CA SER A 92 4.93 9.60 -6.10
C SER A 92 3.98 9.05 -5.04
N PHE A 93 3.42 9.90 -4.18
CA PHE A 93 2.41 9.49 -3.19
C PHE A 93 1.17 8.91 -3.86
N VAL A 94 0.62 9.62 -4.84
CA VAL A 94 -0.58 9.20 -5.59
C VAL A 94 -0.32 7.88 -6.30
N ALA A 95 0.80 7.77 -7.02
CA ALA A 95 1.17 6.57 -7.75
C ALA A 95 1.32 5.35 -6.83
N SER A 96 2.03 5.49 -5.71
CA SER A 96 2.17 4.40 -4.74
C SER A 96 0.83 4.01 -4.11
N MET A 97 -0.05 4.97 -3.79
CA MET A 97 -1.38 4.65 -3.28
C MET A 97 -2.27 3.93 -4.30
N ASP A 98 -2.19 4.31 -5.59
CA ASP A 98 -2.93 3.64 -6.65
C ASP A 98 -2.47 2.19 -6.84
N LEU A 99 -1.17 1.93 -6.75
CA LEU A 99 -0.64 0.56 -6.77
C LEU A 99 -1.10 -0.25 -5.55
N ALA A 100 -1.15 0.36 -4.36
CA ALA A 100 -1.67 -0.29 -3.15
C ALA A 100 -3.17 -0.64 -3.29
N ILE A 101 -3.99 0.29 -3.81
CA ILE A 101 -5.42 0.07 -4.05
C ILE A 101 -5.63 -1.02 -5.11
N ALA A 102 -4.82 -1.03 -6.18
CA ALA A 102 -4.89 -2.06 -7.21
C ALA A 102 -4.50 -3.45 -6.69
N ALA A 103 -3.56 -3.53 -5.74
CA ALA A 103 -3.16 -4.79 -5.11
C ALA A 103 -4.24 -5.35 -4.17
N LEU A 104 -4.97 -4.48 -3.46
CA LEU A 104 -6.05 -4.86 -2.54
C LEU A 104 -7.34 -4.05 -2.79
N PRO A 105 -8.05 -4.30 -3.91
CA PRO A 105 -9.25 -3.54 -4.26
C PRO A 105 -10.42 -3.77 -3.29
N ALA A 106 -10.40 -4.88 -2.55
CA ALA A 106 -11.39 -5.18 -1.52
C ALA A 106 -11.19 -4.36 -0.23
N GLN A 107 -10.05 -3.70 -0.05
CA GLN A 107 -9.76 -2.92 1.16
C GLN A 107 -10.36 -1.51 1.03
N ALA A 108 -11.54 -1.31 1.64
CA ALA A 108 -12.29 -0.07 1.56
C ALA A 108 -11.59 1.15 2.21
N ASP A 109 -10.60 0.93 3.09
CA ASP A 109 -9.89 1.99 3.81
C ASP A 109 -8.80 2.68 2.98
N LEU A 110 -8.35 2.08 1.87
CA LEU A 110 -7.25 2.61 1.07
C LEU A 110 -7.63 3.85 0.24
N PRO A 111 -8.78 3.89 -0.47
CA PRO A 111 -9.22 5.10 -1.15
C PRO A 111 -9.37 6.33 -0.24
N PRO A 112 -10.04 6.27 0.94
CA PRO A 112 -10.12 7.43 1.82
C PRO A 112 -8.75 7.79 2.40
N LEU A 113 -7.86 6.82 2.68
CA LEU A 113 -6.48 7.11 3.10
C LEU A 113 -5.71 7.91 2.03
N LYS A 114 -5.88 7.58 0.75
CA LYS A 114 -5.30 8.34 -0.37
C LYS A 114 -5.82 9.76 -0.39
N THR A 115 -7.14 9.93 -0.33
CA THR A 115 -7.80 11.24 -0.35
C THR A 115 -7.35 12.10 0.83
N ASP A 116 -7.35 11.55 2.03
CA ASP A 116 -6.95 12.27 3.25
C ASP A 116 -5.47 12.69 3.18
N GLY A 117 -4.58 11.79 2.76
CA GLY A 117 -3.15 12.10 2.63
C GLY A 117 -2.86 13.15 1.56
N PHE A 118 -3.56 13.07 0.43
CA PHE A 118 -3.44 14.08 -0.62
C PHE A 118 -4.02 15.43 -0.20
N ALA A 119 -5.14 15.44 0.55
CA ALA A 119 -5.75 16.65 1.09
C ALA A 119 -4.82 17.36 2.10
N ILE A 120 -4.00 16.63 2.85
CA ILE A 120 -2.98 17.26 3.71
C ILE A 120 -2.00 18.08 2.88
N LEU A 121 -1.51 17.51 1.76
CA LEU A 121 -0.53 18.15 0.90
C LEU A 121 -1.09 19.34 0.11
N THR A 122 -2.34 19.26 -0.30
CA THR A 122 -2.96 20.24 -1.22
C THR A 122 -3.81 21.28 -0.51
N THR A 123 -4.52 20.88 0.55
CA THR A 123 -5.49 21.73 1.27
C THR A 123 -4.92 22.18 2.61
N THR A 124 -4.60 21.26 3.51
CA THR A 124 -4.15 21.60 4.88
C THR A 124 -2.83 22.37 4.87
N CYS A 125 -1.87 21.92 4.06
CA CYS A 125 -0.61 22.60 3.84
C CYS A 125 -0.65 23.63 2.72
N GLY A 126 -1.77 23.77 2.01
CA GLY A 126 -1.89 24.63 0.83
C GLY A 126 -1.51 26.08 1.12
N ALA A 127 -1.96 26.62 2.26
CA ALA A 127 -1.61 27.98 2.67
C ALA A 127 -0.10 28.14 2.98
N ALA A 128 0.50 27.18 3.69
CA ALA A 128 1.93 27.20 4.00
C ALA A 128 2.79 27.12 2.73
N ILE A 129 2.38 26.28 1.76
CA ILE A 129 3.02 26.16 0.45
C ILE A 129 2.85 27.45 -0.36
N ALA A 130 1.65 28.01 -0.42
CA ALA A 130 1.37 29.21 -1.19
C ALA A 130 2.19 30.41 -0.70
N VAL A 131 2.23 30.65 0.61
CA VAL A 131 3.07 31.71 1.19
C VAL A 131 4.55 31.33 1.08
N GLY A 132 4.91 30.04 1.24
CA GLY A 132 6.26 29.51 1.10
C GLY A 132 6.87 29.65 -0.30
N ARG A 133 6.05 29.83 -1.33
CA ARG A 133 6.50 30.13 -2.71
C ARG A 133 6.96 31.58 -2.91
N THR A 134 6.37 32.53 -2.18
CA THR A 134 6.60 33.97 -2.39
C THR A 134 7.25 34.69 -1.20
N ALA A 135 7.27 34.09 -0.01
CA ALA A 135 7.98 34.57 1.19
C ALA A 135 9.43 35.04 0.99
N ASP A 136 9.64 36.34 0.78
CA ASP A 136 10.92 37.00 0.52
C ASP A 136 11.35 37.96 1.65
N SER A 137 10.58 38.02 2.74
CA SER A 137 10.82 38.86 3.90
C SER A 137 10.78 38.02 5.17
N GLU A 138 11.42 38.51 6.24
CA GLU A 138 11.39 37.81 7.54
C GLU A 138 9.96 37.63 8.06
N ALA A 139 9.07 38.59 7.78
CA ALA A 139 7.67 38.50 8.17
C ALA A 139 6.92 37.37 7.46
N SER A 140 7.14 37.19 6.14
CA SER A 140 6.51 36.12 5.38
C SER A 140 7.11 34.75 5.71
N ILE A 141 8.41 34.68 6.02
CA ILE A 141 9.05 33.45 6.50
C ILE A 141 8.51 33.04 7.87
N ALA A 142 8.40 33.99 8.82
CA ALA A 142 7.79 33.73 10.13
C ALA A 142 6.32 33.27 10.01
N MET A 143 5.56 33.86 9.09
CA MET A 143 4.18 33.45 8.80
C MET A 143 4.12 32.00 8.28
N VAL A 144 4.98 31.63 7.31
CA VAL A 144 5.02 30.27 6.77
C VAL A 144 5.40 29.25 7.84
N GLN A 145 6.38 29.56 8.70
CA GLN A 145 6.76 28.72 9.83
C GLN A 145 5.57 28.48 10.76
N GLN A 146 4.83 29.54 11.12
CA GLN A 146 3.65 29.42 11.97
C GLN A 146 2.56 28.56 11.32
N LEU A 147 2.28 28.74 10.03
CA LEU A 147 1.31 27.92 9.28
C LEU A 147 1.72 26.44 9.24
N PHE A 148 3.02 26.17 9.05
CA PHE A 148 3.53 24.81 9.03
C PHE A 148 3.42 24.12 10.40
N LEU A 149 3.81 24.80 11.48
CA LEU A 149 3.76 24.25 12.83
C LEU A 149 2.31 24.04 13.32
N SER A 150 1.40 24.94 12.96
CA SER A 150 0.00 24.89 13.41
C SER A 150 -0.90 23.96 12.61
N MET A 151 -0.65 23.80 11.30
CA MET A 151 -1.54 23.02 10.43
C MET A 151 -0.86 21.77 9.86
N CYS A 152 0.29 21.93 9.21
CA CYS A 152 0.96 20.81 8.53
C CYS A 152 1.46 19.76 9.51
N GLN A 153 2.26 20.16 10.48
CA GLN A 153 2.90 19.24 11.42
C GLN A 153 1.90 18.34 12.17
N PRO A 154 0.80 18.84 12.76
CA PRO A 154 -0.18 17.98 13.42
C PRO A 154 -0.92 17.07 12.42
N ALA A 155 -1.21 17.54 11.22
CA ALA A 155 -1.89 16.73 10.20
C ALA A 155 -1.02 15.54 9.75
N PHE A 156 0.27 15.75 9.51
CA PHE A 156 1.21 14.66 9.21
C PHE A 156 1.32 13.67 10.38
N ALA A 157 1.36 14.16 11.63
CA ALA A 157 1.41 13.30 12.80
C ALA A 157 0.14 12.44 12.95
N ALA A 158 -1.03 13.00 12.61
CA ALA A 158 -2.31 12.30 12.68
C ALA A 158 -2.44 11.20 11.62
N ILE A 159 -1.94 11.42 10.40
CA ILE A 159 -2.13 10.46 9.30
C ILE A 159 -1.05 9.37 9.23
N SER A 160 0.20 9.68 9.63
CA SER A 160 1.34 8.74 9.50
C SER A 160 1.07 7.34 10.10
N PRO A 161 0.39 7.20 11.27
CA PRO A 161 0.06 5.88 11.82
C PRO A 161 -0.89 5.06 10.96
N ARG A 162 -1.72 5.67 10.11
CA ARG A 162 -2.68 4.96 9.24
C ARG A 162 -2.01 4.20 8.09
N PHE A 163 -0.75 4.54 7.78
CA PHE A 163 0.06 3.80 6.81
C PHE A 163 0.80 2.61 7.44
N GLN A 164 0.84 2.52 8.77
CA GLN A 164 1.37 1.35 9.46
C GLN A 164 0.32 0.27 9.38
N TRP A 165 0.40 -0.58 8.35
CA TRP A 165 -0.53 -1.67 8.13
C TRP A 165 -0.53 -2.60 9.34
N ARG A 166 -1.51 -2.41 10.22
CA ARG A 166 -1.73 -3.25 11.39
C ARG A 166 -2.57 -4.41 10.87
N GLN A 167 -1.97 -5.58 10.72
CA GLN A 167 -2.70 -6.82 10.44
C GLN A 167 -3.94 -6.85 11.35
N PRO A 168 -5.16 -7.00 10.81
CA PRO A 168 -6.30 -7.33 11.65
C PRO A 168 -5.94 -8.65 12.36
N ARG A 169 -5.95 -8.63 13.69
CA ARG A 169 -5.84 -9.85 14.49
C ARG A 169 -7.04 -10.73 14.25
#